data_AF-A0A0F5FRF8-F1
#
_entry.id   AF-A0A0F5FRF8-F1
#
_cell.length_a   1.000
_cell.length_b   1.000
_cell.length_c   1.000
_cell.angle_alpha   90.00
_cell.angle_beta   90.00
_cell.angle_gamma   90.00
#
_symmetry.space_group_name_H-M   'P 1'
#
loop_
_entity.id
_entity.type
_entity.pdbx_description
1 polymer ?
#
loop_
_entity_poly.entity_id
_entity_poly.type
_entity_poly.pdbx_seq_one_letter_code
_entity_poly.pdbx_strand_id
1 'polypeptide(L)'
;MALATYAIRAGGLVIADKLPRDGFFAAWLRHIPGAVLAALIAPAIATGGIAEAAAAAITALVFVATRSLFPAMAAGVIAVYLIRLAV
;
A
#
# COMPACT_ATOMS: atom_id res chain seq x y z
N MET A 1 7.75 -1.54 -22.66
CA MET A 1 7.12 -1.38 -21.32
C MET A 1 5.61 -1.35 -21.40
N ALA A 2 4.97 -0.42 -22.12
CA ALA A 2 3.50 -0.33 -22.21
C ALA A 2 2.80 -1.66 -22.58
N LEU A 3 3.23 -2.33 -23.66
CA LEU A 3 2.67 -3.62 -24.08
C LEU A 3 2.76 -4.69 -22.97
N ALA A 4 3.90 -4.80 -22.30
CA ALA A 4 4.09 -5.75 -21.21
C ALA A 4 3.18 -5.43 -20.01
N THR A 5 3.06 -4.15 -19.64
CA THR A 5 2.16 -3.72 -18.56
C THR A 5 0.71 -4.04 -18.86
N TYR A 6 0.25 -3.74 -20.08
CA TYR A 6 -1.12 -4.05 -20.49
C TYR A 6 -1.36 -5.54 -20.64
N ALA A 7 -0.37 -6.30 -21.13
CA ALA A 7 -0.46 -7.76 -21.24
C ALA A 7 -0.60 -8.42 -19.86
N ILE A 8 0.16 -7.97 -18.85
CA ILE A 8 0.05 -8.50 -17.47
C ILE A 8 -1.32 -8.15 -16.87
N ARG A 9 -1.78 -6.89 -17.01
CA ARG A 9 -3.10 -6.47 -16.50
C ARG A 9 -4.23 -7.26 -17.18
N ALA A 10 -4.19 -7.38 -18.51
CA ALA A 10 -5.18 -8.14 -19.27
C ALA A 10 -5.13 -9.64 -18.95
N GLY A 11 -3.93 -10.21 -18.82
CA GLY A 11 -3.74 -11.61 -18.45
C GLY A 11 -4.32 -11.93 -17.06
N GLY A 12 -4.14 -11.03 -16.09
CA GLY A 12 -4.77 -11.13 -14.78
C GLY A 12 -6.31 -11.16 -14.86
N LEU A 13 -6.92 -10.30 -15.70
CA LEU A 13 -8.36 -10.29 -15.93
C LEU A 13 -8.85 -11.58 -16.59
N VAL A 14 -8.09 -12.13 -17.55
CA VAL A 14 -8.44 -13.39 -18.24
C VAL A 14 -8.37 -14.60 -17.29
N ILE A 15 -7.47 -14.57 -16.30
CA ILE A 15 -7.28 -15.65 -15.32
C ILE A 15 -8.21 -15.48 -14.11
N ALA A 16 -8.73 -14.27 -13.86
CA ALA A 16 -9.60 -13.89 -12.73
C ALA A 16 -10.69 -14.94 -12.44
N ASP A 17 -11.40 -15.36 -13.48
CA ASP A 17 -12.54 -16.28 -13.36
C ASP A 17 -12.15 -17.72 -13.01
N LYS A 18 -10.88 -18.10 -13.23
CA LYS A 18 -10.36 -19.44 -12.96
C LYS A 18 -9.77 -19.58 -11.55
N LEU A 19 -9.73 -18.51 -10.78
CA LEU A 19 -9.14 -18.53 -9.45
C LEU A 19 -10.02 -19.28 -8.45
N PRO A 20 -9.44 -20.06 -7.53
CA PRO A 20 -10.19 -20.76 -6.49
C PRO A 20 -11.03 -19.77 -5.67
N ARG A 21 -12.32 -20.07 -5.52
CA ARG A 21 -13.26 -19.25 -4.73
C ARG A 21 -13.35 -19.69 -3.28
N ASP A 22 -13.09 -20.97 -3.03
CA ASP A 22 -13.20 -21.63 -1.74
C ASP A 22 -11.93 -22.40 -1.36
N GLY A 23 -11.81 -22.73 -0.07
CA GLY A 23 -10.67 -23.45 0.49
C GLY A 23 -9.47 -22.57 0.87
N PHE A 24 -8.38 -23.23 1.26
CA PHE A 24 -7.18 -22.58 1.79
C PHE A 24 -6.57 -21.55 0.82
N PHE A 25 -6.44 -21.92 -0.46
CA PHE A 25 -5.87 -21.01 -1.47
C PHE A 25 -6.72 -19.76 -1.66
N ALA A 26 -8.05 -19.88 -1.71
CA ALA A 26 -8.92 -18.72 -1.82
C ALA A 26 -8.79 -17.78 -0.61
N ALA A 27 -8.67 -18.32 0.61
CA ALA A 27 -8.44 -17.54 1.82
C ALA A 27 -7.08 -16.82 1.77
N TRP A 28 -6.01 -17.50 1.36
CA TRP A 28 -4.68 -16.91 1.19
C TRP A 28 -4.68 -15.78 0.15
N LEU A 29 -5.34 -15.98 -1.00
CA LEU A 29 -5.42 -14.98 -2.07
C LEU A 29 -6.06 -13.66 -1.63
N ARG A 30 -7.06 -13.71 -0.75
CA ARG A 30 -7.71 -12.51 -0.19
C ARG A 30 -6.76 -11.62 0.61
N HIS A 31 -5.64 -12.17 1.10
CA HIS A 31 -4.64 -11.43 1.90
C HIS A 31 -3.50 -10.86 1.05
N ILE A 32 -3.34 -11.32 -0.21
CA ILE A 32 -2.26 -10.88 -1.09
C ILE A 32 -2.24 -9.35 -1.28
N PRO A 33 -3.35 -8.65 -1.56
CA PRO A 33 -3.30 -7.21 -1.79
C PRO A 33 -2.73 -6.44 -0.59
N GLY A 34 -3.17 -6.78 0.62
CA GLY A 34 -2.66 -6.18 1.85
C GLY A 34 -1.19 -6.51 2.10
N ALA A 35 -0.80 -7.78 1.89
CA ALA A 35 0.59 -8.21 2.03
C ALA A 35 1.54 -7.52 1.05
N VAL A 36 1.12 -7.34 -0.21
CA VAL A 36 1.91 -6.64 -1.23
C VAL A 36 2.08 -5.17 -0.86
N LEU A 37 1.02 -4.49 -0.43
CA LEU A 37 1.11 -3.10 0.05
C LEU A 37 2.07 -2.99 1.24
N ALA A 38 1.96 -3.91 2.21
CA ALA A 38 2.86 -3.95 3.36
C ALA A 38 4.32 -4.20 2.93
N ALA A 39 4.56 -5.13 2.00
CA ALA A 39 5.89 -5.44 1.48
C ALA A 39 6.53 -4.28 0.70
N LEU A 40 5.74 -3.36 0.13
CA LEU A 40 6.23 -2.15 -0.51
C LEU A 40 6.56 -1.05 0.51
N ILE A 41 5.71 -0.90 1.53
CA ILE A 41 5.80 0.21 2.49
C ILE A 41 6.82 -0.10 3.60
N ALA A 42 6.85 -1.34 4.08
CA ALA A 42 7.75 -1.77 5.16
C ALA A 42 9.23 -1.46 4.88
N PRO A 43 9.82 -1.81 3.73
CA PRO A 43 11.20 -1.46 3.44
C PRO A 43 11.38 0.06 3.33
N ALA A 44 10.42 0.80 2.76
CA ALA A 44 10.51 2.25 2.64
C ALA A 44 10.59 2.95 4.02
N ILE A 45 9.90 2.41 5.03
CA ILE A 45 10.01 2.87 6.42
C ILE A 45 11.31 2.37 7.06
N ALA A 46 11.66 1.10 6.88
CA ALA A 46 12.79 0.46 7.55
C ALA A 46 14.16 0.98 7.07
N THR A 47 14.30 1.30 5.78
CA THR A 47 15.51 1.90 5.19
C THR A 47 15.41 3.41 5.05
N GLY A 48 14.27 3.99 5.40
CA GLY A 48 14.06 5.44 5.41
C GLY A 48 14.69 6.11 6.64
N GLY A 49 14.56 7.43 6.71
CA GLY A 49 14.98 8.24 7.83
C GLY A 49 13.83 8.56 8.80
N ILE A 50 14.07 9.54 9.66
CA ILE A 50 13.09 10.01 10.66
C ILE A 50 11.82 10.53 9.97
N ALA A 51 11.94 11.14 8.79
CA ALA A 51 10.80 11.66 8.04
C ALA A 51 9.80 10.57 7.64
N GLU A 52 10.29 9.45 7.12
CA GLU A 52 9.48 8.31 6.69
C GLU A 52 8.79 7.63 7.88
N ALA A 53 9.52 7.40 8.97
CA ALA A 53 8.97 6.80 10.18
C ALA A 53 7.90 7.68 10.84
N ALA A 54 8.18 8.98 11.00
CA ALA A 54 7.23 9.93 11.60
C ALA A 54 5.98 10.10 10.74
N ALA A 55 6.12 10.21 9.42
CA ALA A 55 4.96 10.34 8.55
C ALA A 55 4.12 9.06 8.47
N ALA A 56 4.73 7.88 8.52
CA ALA A 56 4.00 6.62 8.63
C ALA A 56 3.17 6.58 9.93
N ALA A 57 3.75 7.00 11.06
CA ALA A 57 3.06 7.09 12.33
C ALA A 57 1.88 8.09 12.30
N ILE A 58 2.11 9.28 11.73
CA ILE A 58 1.05 10.30 11.56
C ILE A 58 -0.08 9.78 10.68
N THR A 59 0.26 9.15 9.54
CA THR A 59 -0.73 8.54 8.62
C THR A 59 -1.58 7.51 9.35
N ALA A 60 -0.95 6.61 10.11
CA ALA A 60 -1.65 5.57 10.87
C ALA A 60 -2.57 6.18 11.94
N LEU A 61 -2.09 7.17 12.69
CA LEU A 61 -2.86 7.84 13.74
C LEU A 61 -4.10 8.55 13.18
N VAL A 62 -3.93 9.30 12.08
CA VAL A 62 -5.03 10.00 11.41
C VAL A 62 -6.04 9.00 10.84
N PHE A 63 -5.58 7.88 10.27
CA PHE A 63 -6.49 6.83 9.80
C PHE A 63 -7.28 6.22 10.95
N VAL A 64 -6.65 5.89 12.07
CA VAL A 64 -7.32 5.30 13.24
C VAL A 64 -8.37 6.27 13.82
N ALA A 65 -8.06 7.56 13.87
CA ALA A 65 -8.98 8.58 14.39
C ALA A 65 -10.16 8.88 13.45
N THR A 66 -9.90 8.99 12.14
CA THR A 66 -10.93 9.43 11.16
C THR A 66 -11.66 8.28 10.48
N ARG A 67 -11.07 7.08 10.47
CA ARG A 67 -11.48 5.92 9.66
C ARG A 67 -11.69 6.27 8.18
N SER A 68 -10.99 7.30 7.68
CA SER A 68 -11.13 7.81 6.33
C SER A 68 -9.77 7.89 5.65
N LEU A 69 -9.72 7.42 4.40
CA LEU A 69 -8.47 7.36 3.62
C LEU A 69 -8.00 8.74 3.19
N PHE A 70 -8.92 9.63 2.81
CA PHE A 70 -8.58 10.99 2.35
C PHE A 70 -7.75 11.80 3.36
N PRO A 71 -8.20 12.00 4.60
CA PRO A 71 -7.43 12.75 5.59
C PRO A 71 -6.12 12.05 5.96
N ALA A 72 -6.10 10.71 6.00
CA ALA A 72 -4.87 9.96 6.27
C ALA A 72 -3.81 10.18 5.17
N MET A 73 -4.20 10.10 3.89
CA MET A 73 -3.30 10.38 2.77
C MET A 73 -2.77 11.82 2.81
N ALA A 74 -3.68 12.80 2.99
CA ALA A 74 -3.29 14.21 3.04
C ALA A 74 -2.30 14.48 4.19
N ALA A 75 -2.60 13.99 5.40
CA ALA A 75 -1.74 14.16 6.55
C ALA A 75 -0.37 13.49 6.36
N GLY A 76 -0.32 12.28 5.82
CA GLY A 76 0.92 11.57 5.54
C GLY A 76 1.82 12.30 4.54
N VAL A 77 1.25 12.73 3.41
CA VAL A 77 2.00 13.47 2.37
C VAL A 77 2.54 14.79 2.91
N ILE A 78 1.69 15.55 3.61
CA ILE A 78 2.08 16.83 4.22
C ILE A 78 3.16 16.60 5.28
N ALA A 79 3.04 15.56 6.11
CA ALA A 79 4.02 15.24 7.13
C ALA A 79 5.40 14.90 6.56
N VAL A 80 5.50 13.98 5.59
CA VAL A 80 6.80 13.67 4.96
C VAL A 80 7.42 14.93 4.36
N TYR A 81 6.61 15.71 3.64
CA TYR A 81 7.06 16.91 2.97
C TYR A 81 7.65 17.94 3.95
N LEU A 82 6.91 18.27 5.01
CA LEU A 82 7.35 19.25 6.00
C LEU A 82 8.55 18.77 6.80
N ILE A 83 8.59 17.49 7.19
CA ILE A 83 9.71 16.95 7.97
C ILE A 83 10.99 16.89 7.12
N ARG A 84 10.89 16.51 5.84
CA ARG A 84 12.04 16.58 4.91
C ARG A 84 12.50 17.99 4.62
N LEU A 85 11.63 19.00 4.71
CA LEU A 85 12.04 20.39 4.56
C LEU A 85 12.84 20.89 5.79
N ALA A 86 12.60 20.28 6.95
CA ALA A 86 13.19 20.69 8.22
C ALA A 86 14.53 20.00 8.55
N VAL A 87 14.87 18.90 7.86
CA VAL A 87 16.08 18.08 8.08
C VAL A 87 16.96 18.14 6.84
#